data_AF-A0A2M7WLZ0-F1
#
_entry.id   AF-A0A2M7WLZ0-F1
#
_cell.length_a   1.000
_cell.length_b   1.000
_cell.length_c   1.000
_cell.angle_alpha   90.00
_cell.angle_beta   90.00
_cell.angle_gamma   90.00
#
_symmetry.space_group_name_H-M   'P 1'
#
loop_
_entity.id
_entity.type
_entity.pdbx_description
1 polymer ?
#
loop_
_entity_poly.entity_id
_entity_poly.type
_entity_poly.pdbx_seq_one_letter_code
_entity_poly.pdbx_strand_id
1 'polypeptide(L)'
;MHLVNDYSISDFAIQQSFLKPTYRQLSNSELLDFGRRNNPMSVFYPLLFSVILFSLFGLICWALLVALNHPWWKFKFAKRGILAIPLAGVFFALIWAGAYYFDQKWLILPGAVGLSSIVILQIALIFSLPLSGIAHGIIYIVKKIRKWGSPRTEIYEVDKRRRAFLKAVPAIIPSVMIASATSGIARSFEKTRIPNKTFYYPELRDILENLKILQISDSHLGLFLDLDNYKEMINDAMKLNPDLVLLTGDIADNLDWLPETLRMSLELKPKYGTYACLGNHEYYRGIDRVRSIFDKSTIPLLINDGLTIEIDGGKLFIGGTDDPRSMGRVHPEFYKGAIEKSIQKAPEDSFTILMCHRPQGFDFASEKGLGLTLSGHTHGGQIGLAGRSFFENLVSYKYLWGHYLKPNGSQLYTSAGVGHWLPFRLGCPPEAPLITLKREIA
;
A
#
# COMPACT_ATOMS: atom_id res chain seq x y z
N MET A 1 6.94 62.32 10.46
CA MET A 1 6.10 62.16 11.66
C MET A 1 6.33 60.74 12.16
N HIS A 2 6.97 60.64 13.32
CA HIS A 2 7.52 59.41 13.90
C HIS A 2 6.45 58.37 14.22
N LEU A 3 6.78 57.08 14.15
CA LEU A 3 7.00 56.24 15.33
C LEU A 3 7.50 54.85 14.90
N VAL A 4 8.78 54.62 15.19
CA VAL A 4 9.45 53.32 15.34
C VAL A 4 9.12 52.83 16.75
N ASN A 5 8.94 51.52 16.94
CA ASN A 5 9.16 50.89 18.25
C ASN A 5 9.75 49.49 18.06
N ASP A 6 11.06 49.43 18.26
CA ASP A 6 11.81 48.27 18.73
C ASP A 6 11.32 47.86 20.12
N TYR A 7 11.27 46.55 20.40
CA TYR A 7 11.51 46.08 21.76
C TYR A 7 12.44 44.87 21.76
N SER A 8 13.51 45.06 22.50
CA SER A 8 14.70 44.25 22.65
C SER A 8 14.50 43.02 23.54
N ILE A 9 15.27 42.00 23.22
CA ILE A 9 15.61 40.85 24.06
C ILE A 9 16.45 41.33 25.25
N SER A 10 15.88 41.31 26.46
CA SER A 10 16.57 41.09 27.74
C SER A 10 15.55 41.18 28.87
N ASP A 11 15.86 40.57 30.00
CA ASP A 11 15.08 40.52 31.24
C ASP A 11 14.01 39.42 31.30
N PHE A 12 14.44 38.19 31.57
CA PHE A 12 13.82 37.39 32.64
C PHE A 12 14.79 36.29 33.09
N ALA A 13 15.78 36.69 33.88
CA ALA A 13 16.49 35.80 34.80
C ALA A 13 16.11 36.22 36.22
N ILE A 14 16.00 35.23 37.11
CA ILE A 14 15.72 35.32 38.56
C ILE A 14 14.23 35.19 38.93
N GLN A 15 13.76 33.95 39.02
CA GLN A 15 13.33 33.36 40.30
C GLN A 15 13.11 31.84 40.12
N GLN A 16 14.17 31.06 40.37
CA GLN A 16 14.03 29.67 40.76
C GLN A 16 14.16 29.59 42.28
N SER A 17 13.09 29.24 42.99
CA SER A 17 13.15 28.31 44.11
C SER A 17 11.73 28.04 44.64
N PHE A 18 11.53 26.80 45.06
CA PHE A 18 10.35 26.20 45.68
C PHE A 18 9.35 25.51 44.73
N LEU A 19 9.19 24.20 45.00
CA LEU A 19 8.40 23.18 44.32
C LEU A 19 9.06 22.55 43.09
N LYS A 20 9.92 21.54 43.34
CA LYS A 20 10.22 20.49 42.36
C LYS A 20 9.15 19.39 42.46
N PRO A 21 8.21 19.25 41.52
CA PRO A 21 7.82 17.95 41.06
C PRO A 21 8.86 17.49 40.03
N THR A 22 9.33 16.25 40.16
CA THR A 22 10.24 15.58 39.24
C THR A 22 9.56 15.37 37.88
N TYR A 23 9.42 16.44 37.09
CA TYR A 23 9.04 16.32 35.68
C TYR A 23 10.30 16.03 34.88
N ARG A 24 10.39 14.80 34.39
CA ARG A 24 11.31 14.40 33.32
C ARG A 24 11.14 15.41 32.18
N GLN A 25 12.21 16.12 31.79
CA GLN A 25 12.20 16.94 30.58
C GLN A 25 11.99 16.00 29.40
N LEU A 26 10.77 16.03 28.84
CA LEU A 26 10.45 15.30 27.63
C LEU A 26 11.30 15.88 26.49
N SER A 27 11.92 15.01 25.69
CA SER A 27 12.66 15.44 24.50
C SER A 27 11.71 16.11 23.50
N ASN A 28 12.24 16.90 22.56
CA ASN A 28 11.41 17.50 21.50
C ASN A 28 10.63 16.44 20.68
N SER A 29 11.13 15.20 20.58
CA SER A 29 10.40 14.09 19.97
C SER A 29 9.26 13.59 20.86
N GLU A 30 9.46 13.50 22.17
CA GLU A 30 8.41 13.11 23.13
C GLU A 30 7.31 14.18 23.22
N LEU A 31 7.65 15.48 23.11
CA LEU A 31 6.67 16.57 23.07
C LEU A 31 5.85 16.61 21.76
N LEU A 32 6.47 16.29 20.63
CA LEU A 32 5.79 16.20 19.33
C LEU A 32 4.91 14.94 19.22
N ASP A 33 5.38 13.83 19.77
CA ASP A 33 4.62 12.58 19.88
C ASP A 33 3.43 12.76 20.85
N PHE A 34 3.65 13.42 21.99
CA PHE A 34 2.58 13.86 22.90
C PHE A 34 1.58 14.80 22.19
N GLY A 35 2.05 15.74 21.38
CA GLY A 35 1.22 16.66 20.60
C GLY A 35 0.40 16.00 19.49
N ARG A 36 0.91 14.95 18.83
CA ARG A 36 0.16 14.15 17.85
C ARG A 36 -0.83 13.19 18.51
N ARG A 37 -0.41 12.51 19.59
CA ARG A 37 -1.26 11.59 20.37
C ARG A 37 -2.42 12.32 21.04
N ASN A 38 -2.19 13.55 21.50
CA ASN A 38 -3.22 14.37 22.12
C ASN A 38 -4.00 15.24 21.13
N ASN A 39 -3.79 15.11 19.82
CA ASN A 39 -4.69 15.72 18.86
C ASN A 39 -5.91 14.80 18.70
N PRO A 40 -7.08 15.10 19.30
CA PRO A 40 -8.26 14.25 19.20
C PRO A 40 -8.68 14.01 17.74
N MET A 41 -8.29 14.91 16.82
CA MET A 41 -8.60 14.79 15.40
C MET A 41 -7.88 13.63 14.72
N SER A 42 -6.73 13.17 15.24
CA SER A 42 -5.97 12.04 14.68
C SER A 42 -6.73 10.71 14.79
N VAL A 43 -7.62 10.60 15.78
CA VAL A 43 -8.46 9.42 16.04
C VAL A 43 -9.90 9.66 15.59
N PHE A 44 -10.41 10.89 15.76
CA PHE A 44 -11.81 11.22 15.47
C PHE A 44 -12.18 11.01 14.01
N TYR A 45 -11.38 11.50 13.05
CA TYR A 45 -11.72 11.37 11.63
C TYR A 45 -11.68 9.92 11.15
N PRO A 46 -10.65 9.11 11.44
CA PRO A 46 -10.65 7.68 11.08
C PRO A 46 -11.82 6.91 11.72
N LEU A 47 -12.15 7.21 12.98
CA LEU A 47 -13.28 6.60 13.67
C LEU A 47 -14.61 6.96 12.99
N LEU A 48 -14.84 8.25 12.73
CA LEU A 48 -16.05 8.73 12.03
C LEU A 48 -16.18 8.09 10.65
N PHE A 49 -15.09 8.07 9.88
CA PHE A 49 -15.04 7.42 8.58
C PHE A 49 -15.40 5.93 8.68
N SER A 50 -14.85 5.21 9.65
CA SER A 50 -15.14 3.78 9.87
C SER A 50 -16.61 3.55 10.19
N VAL A 51 -17.20 4.36 11.07
CA VAL A 51 -18.62 4.28 11.42
C VAL A 51 -19.52 4.48 10.20
N ILE A 52 -19.23 5.50 9.38
CA ILE A 52 -19.97 5.77 8.13
C ILE A 52 -19.82 4.58 7.17
N LEU A 53 -18.59 4.10 6.97
CA LEU A 53 -18.29 3.00 6.05
C LEU A 53 -19.04 1.71 6.45
N PHE A 54 -18.97 1.30 7.72
CA PHE A 54 -19.65 0.10 8.19
C PHE A 54 -21.16 0.22 8.09
N SER A 55 -21.71 1.40 8.38
CA SER A 55 -23.15 1.66 8.27
C SER A 55 -23.61 1.59 6.83
N LEU A 56 -22.87 2.21 5.90
CA LEU A 56 -23.17 2.19 4.47
C LEU A 56 -23.09 0.78 3.90
N PHE A 57 -22.00 0.07 4.15
CA PHE A 57 -21.83 -1.32 3.68
C PHE A 57 -22.84 -2.27 4.31
N GLY A 58 -23.15 -2.08 5.60
CA GLY A 58 -24.21 -2.79 6.30
C GLY A 58 -25.57 -2.57 5.65
N LEU A 59 -25.90 -1.32 5.29
CA LEU A 59 -27.13 -0.96 4.58
C LEU A 59 -27.20 -1.61 3.19
N ILE A 60 -26.09 -1.62 2.44
CA ILE A 60 -26.01 -2.31 1.14
C ILE A 60 -26.22 -3.81 1.31
N CYS A 61 -25.52 -4.45 2.25
CA CYS A 61 -25.69 -5.87 2.55
C CYS A 61 -27.13 -6.21 2.95
N TRP A 62 -27.74 -5.37 3.79
CA TRP A 62 -29.15 -5.47 4.19
C TRP A 62 -30.07 -5.38 2.98
N ALA A 63 -29.91 -4.35 2.13
CA ALA A 63 -30.72 -4.14 0.95
C ALA A 63 -30.60 -5.31 -0.04
N LEU A 64 -29.38 -5.80 -0.28
CA LEU A 64 -29.14 -6.97 -1.14
C LEU A 64 -29.76 -8.25 -0.57
N LEU A 65 -29.69 -8.46 0.75
CA LEU A 65 -30.30 -9.63 1.40
C LEU A 65 -31.82 -9.57 1.31
N VAL A 66 -32.44 -8.40 1.52
CA VAL A 66 -33.90 -8.20 1.38
C VAL A 66 -34.36 -8.34 -0.07
N ALA A 67 -33.68 -7.68 -1.01
CA ALA A 67 -34.09 -7.63 -2.41
C ALA A 67 -33.87 -8.95 -3.16
N LEU A 68 -32.71 -9.58 -2.97
CA LEU A 68 -32.27 -10.72 -3.80
C LEU A 68 -32.39 -12.07 -3.07
N ASN A 69 -32.49 -12.06 -1.74
CA ASN A 69 -32.50 -13.26 -0.92
C ASN A 69 -33.64 -13.22 0.11
N HIS A 70 -34.79 -12.62 -0.24
CA HIS A 70 -35.97 -12.50 0.62
C HIS A 70 -36.36 -13.77 1.42
N PRO A 71 -36.27 -15.01 0.88
CA PRO A 71 -36.57 -16.21 1.67
C PRO A 71 -35.70 -16.36 2.93
N TRP A 72 -34.48 -15.81 2.93
CA TRP A 72 -33.56 -15.88 4.06
C TRP A 72 -33.99 -14.99 5.22
N TRP A 73 -34.87 -14.02 4.98
CA TRP A 73 -35.42 -13.14 6.02
C TRP A 73 -36.22 -13.90 7.09
N LYS A 74 -36.67 -15.12 6.77
CA LYS A 74 -37.33 -16.02 7.71
C LYS A 74 -36.37 -16.58 8.77
N PHE A 75 -35.08 -16.61 8.48
CA PHE A 75 -34.08 -17.11 9.42
C PHE A 75 -33.64 -16.00 10.37
N LYS A 76 -33.98 -16.13 11.66
CA LYS A 76 -33.62 -15.16 12.70
C LYS A 76 -32.10 -14.88 12.74
N PHE A 77 -31.27 -15.88 12.46
CA PHE A 77 -29.81 -15.70 12.44
C PHE A 77 -29.35 -14.80 11.29
N ALA A 78 -29.95 -14.90 10.10
CA ALA A 78 -29.57 -14.06 8.95
C ALA A 78 -29.96 -12.59 9.20
N LYS A 79 -31.16 -12.35 9.74
CA LYS A 79 -31.62 -11.01 10.14
C LYS A 79 -30.76 -10.41 11.24
N ARG A 80 -30.37 -11.20 12.26
CA ARG A 80 -29.50 -10.72 13.33
C ARG A 80 -28.08 -10.50 12.84
N GLY A 81 -27.54 -11.39 12.03
CA GLY A 81 -26.19 -11.30 11.48
C GLY A 81 -25.99 -10.05 10.62
N ILE A 82 -26.90 -9.78 9.68
CA ILE A 82 -26.77 -8.62 8.78
C ILE A 82 -26.80 -7.28 9.54
N LEU A 83 -27.46 -7.24 10.69
CA LEU A 83 -27.50 -6.08 11.58
C LEU A 83 -26.33 -6.05 12.58
N ALA A 84 -25.84 -7.21 13.03
CA ALA A 84 -24.76 -7.31 14.01
C ALA A 84 -23.37 -7.05 13.41
N ILE A 85 -23.15 -7.40 12.14
CA ILE A 85 -21.86 -7.19 11.45
C ILE A 85 -21.42 -5.72 11.45
N PRO A 86 -22.23 -4.72 11.02
CA PRO A 86 -21.81 -3.32 11.08
C PRO A 86 -21.56 -2.84 12.52
N LEU A 87 -22.33 -3.33 13.49
CA LEU A 87 -22.13 -3.01 14.91
C LEU A 87 -20.80 -3.58 15.43
N ALA A 88 -20.42 -4.79 15.02
CA ALA A 88 -19.12 -5.37 15.32
C ALA A 88 -17.97 -4.54 14.71
N GLY A 89 -18.16 -4.01 13.49
CA GLY A 89 -17.20 -3.09 12.86
C GLY A 89 -17.00 -1.82 13.67
N VAL A 90 -18.09 -1.18 14.11
CA VAL A 90 -18.04 -0.01 15.00
C VAL A 90 -17.35 -0.35 16.33
N PHE A 91 -17.63 -1.51 16.91
CA PHE A 91 -16.98 -1.97 18.13
C PHE A 91 -15.45 -2.09 17.98
N PHE A 92 -14.96 -2.73 16.92
CA PHE A 92 -13.52 -2.82 16.67
C PHE A 92 -12.88 -1.47 16.31
N ALA A 93 -13.62 -0.58 15.62
CA ALA A 93 -13.17 0.78 15.39
C ALA A 93 -12.98 1.55 16.71
N LEU A 94 -13.89 1.37 17.67
CA LEU A 94 -13.77 1.96 19.01
C LEU A 94 -12.61 1.35 19.80
N ILE A 95 -12.39 0.03 19.73
CA ILE A 95 -11.20 -0.61 20.35
C ILE A 95 -9.93 0.00 19.77
N TRP A 96 -9.80 0.04 18.45
CA TRP A 96 -8.61 0.58 17.80
C TRP A 96 -8.40 2.05 18.15
N ALA A 97 -9.45 2.87 18.03
CA ALA A 97 -9.42 4.29 18.34
C ALA A 97 -9.04 4.56 19.80
N GLY A 98 -9.69 3.86 20.74
CA GLY A 98 -9.40 3.96 22.16
C GLY A 98 -8.00 3.46 22.50
N ALA A 99 -7.58 2.34 21.93
CA ALA A 99 -6.24 1.79 22.14
C ALA A 99 -5.14 2.74 21.64
N TYR A 100 -5.36 3.37 20.49
CA TYR A 100 -4.45 4.37 19.96
C TYR A 100 -4.42 5.62 20.83
N TYR A 101 -5.59 6.12 21.26
CA TYR A 101 -5.71 7.32 22.09
C TYR A 101 -5.10 7.13 23.49
N PHE A 102 -5.29 5.96 24.11
CA PHE A 102 -4.81 5.64 25.46
C PHE A 102 -3.47 4.88 25.49
N ASP A 103 -2.74 4.82 24.35
CA ASP A 103 -1.46 4.12 24.18
C ASP A 103 -1.46 2.64 24.65
N GLN A 104 -2.59 1.95 24.46
CA GLN A 104 -2.73 0.52 24.76
C GLN A 104 -2.24 -0.32 23.59
N LYS A 105 -0.93 -0.39 23.41
CA LYS A 105 -0.28 -1.06 22.26
C LYS A 105 -0.78 -2.48 21.99
N TRP A 106 -1.05 -3.25 23.04
CA TRP A 106 -1.54 -4.63 22.93
C TRP A 106 -2.96 -4.74 22.34
N LEU A 107 -3.76 -3.66 22.35
CA LEU A 107 -5.10 -3.59 21.76
C LEU A 107 -5.14 -2.99 20.35
N ILE A 108 -4.11 -2.26 19.94
CA ILE A 108 -4.08 -1.60 18.62
C ILE A 108 -4.17 -2.64 17.50
N LEU A 109 -3.35 -3.69 17.56
CA LEU A 109 -3.32 -4.74 16.54
C LEU A 109 -4.64 -5.56 16.51
N PRO A 110 -5.17 -6.09 17.64
CA PRO A 110 -6.49 -6.74 17.65
C PRO A 110 -7.61 -5.84 17.15
N GLY A 111 -7.61 -4.55 17.51
CA GLY A 111 -8.58 -3.57 17.03
C GLY A 111 -8.51 -3.39 15.52
N ALA A 112 -7.31 -3.17 14.97
CA ALA A 112 -7.12 -3.01 13.52
C ALA A 112 -7.45 -4.27 12.73
N VAL A 113 -7.02 -5.44 13.22
CA VAL A 113 -7.34 -6.74 12.59
C VAL A 113 -8.84 -6.99 12.59
N GLY A 114 -9.54 -6.74 13.71
CA GLY A 114 -10.99 -6.89 13.81
C GLY A 114 -11.72 -5.92 12.88
N LEU A 115 -11.29 -4.64 12.86
CA LEU A 115 -11.80 -3.60 11.96
C LEU A 115 -11.71 -4.06 10.49
N SER A 116 -10.51 -4.41 10.03
CA SER A 116 -10.27 -4.87 8.66
C SER A 116 -11.03 -6.15 8.33
N SER A 117 -11.13 -7.10 9.26
CA SER A 117 -11.89 -8.34 9.08
C SER A 117 -13.37 -8.08 8.81
N ILE A 118 -13.98 -7.14 9.54
CA ILE A 118 -15.39 -6.77 9.31
C ILE A 118 -15.58 -6.07 7.97
N VAL A 119 -14.67 -5.17 7.57
CA VAL A 119 -14.72 -4.52 6.26
C VAL A 119 -14.68 -5.59 5.16
N ILE A 120 -13.72 -6.53 5.23
CA ILE A 120 -13.58 -7.58 4.23
C ILE A 120 -14.81 -8.49 4.21
N LEU A 121 -15.37 -8.85 5.38
CA LEU A 121 -16.59 -9.65 5.46
C LEU A 121 -17.78 -8.93 4.79
N GLN A 122 -17.95 -7.63 5.02
CA GLN A 122 -19.02 -6.86 4.38
C GLN A 122 -18.83 -6.78 2.87
N ILE A 123 -17.60 -6.53 2.38
CA ILE A 123 -17.30 -6.55 0.94
C ILE A 123 -17.63 -7.93 0.35
N ALA A 124 -17.22 -9.01 1.01
CA ALA A 124 -17.54 -10.37 0.59
C ALA A 124 -19.07 -10.62 0.53
N LEU A 125 -19.84 -10.08 1.48
CA LEU A 125 -21.30 -10.16 1.45
C LEU A 125 -21.90 -9.35 0.29
N ILE A 126 -21.38 -8.14 0.01
CA ILE A 126 -21.81 -7.29 -1.11
C ILE A 126 -21.66 -8.03 -2.44
N PHE A 127 -20.59 -8.81 -2.62
CA PHE A 127 -20.38 -9.60 -3.84
C PHE A 127 -21.10 -10.95 -3.85
N SER A 128 -21.24 -11.63 -2.71
CA SER A 128 -21.84 -12.98 -2.66
C SER A 128 -23.37 -12.97 -2.64
N LEU A 129 -24.02 -11.97 -2.04
CA LEU A 129 -25.48 -11.88 -1.97
C LEU A 129 -26.14 -11.78 -3.37
N PRO A 130 -25.64 -10.97 -4.33
CA PRO A 130 -26.14 -10.97 -5.70
C PRO A 130 -26.03 -12.33 -6.39
N LEU A 131 -24.87 -13.00 -6.26
CA LEU A 131 -24.64 -14.32 -6.86
C LEU A 131 -25.61 -15.37 -6.30
N SER A 132 -25.81 -15.38 -4.98
CA SER A 132 -26.82 -16.23 -4.31
C SER A 132 -28.23 -15.92 -4.80
N GLY A 133 -28.57 -14.65 -4.96
CA GLY A 133 -29.87 -14.21 -5.46
C GLY A 133 -30.15 -14.67 -6.89
N ILE A 134 -29.17 -14.53 -7.79
CA ILE A 134 -29.25 -15.03 -9.17
C ILE A 134 -29.44 -16.55 -9.17
N ALA A 135 -28.67 -17.29 -8.37
CA ALA A 135 -28.80 -18.74 -8.26
C ALA A 135 -30.21 -19.15 -7.78
N HIS A 136 -30.76 -18.49 -6.76
CA HIS A 136 -32.13 -18.71 -6.31
C HIS A 136 -33.16 -18.36 -7.39
N GLY A 137 -32.96 -17.26 -8.12
CA GLY A 137 -33.81 -16.83 -9.23
C GLY A 137 -33.85 -17.88 -10.34
N ILE A 138 -32.70 -18.40 -10.77
CA ILE A 138 -32.60 -19.48 -11.75
C ILE A 138 -33.35 -20.73 -11.25
N ILE A 139 -33.12 -21.15 -10.00
CA ILE A 139 -33.81 -22.31 -9.41
C ILE A 139 -35.34 -22.09 -9.39
N TYR A 140 -35.79 -20.87 -9.07
CA TYR A 140 -37.21 -20.52 -9.06
C TYR A 140 -37.82 -20.58 -10.46
N ILE A 141 -37.14 -20.00 -11.46
CA ILE A 141 -37.56 -20.03 -12.87
C ILE A 141 -37.63 -21.48 -13.39
N VAL A 142 -36.59 -22.29 -13.15
CA VAL A 142 -36.57 -23.71 -13.54
C VAL A 142 -37.74 -24.47 -12.91
N LYS A 143 -38.05 -24.22 -11.63
CA LYS A 143 -39.23 -24.82 -10.96
C LYS A 143 -40.55 -24.34 -11.58
N LYS A 144 -40.64 -23.07 -11.96
CA LYS A 144 -41.84 -22.47 -12.56
C LYS A 144 -42.08 -23.01 -13.98
N ILE A 145 -41.05 -23.09 -14.82
CA ILE A 145 -41.10 -23.66 -16.17
C ILE A 145 -41.47 -25.15 -16.10
N ARG A 146 -40.86 -25.92 -15.19
CA ARG A 146 -41.22 -27.34 -14.97
C ARG A 146 -42.68 -27.54 -14.55
N LYS A 147 -43.26 -26.61 -13.79
CA LYS A 147 -44.69 -26.65 -13.44
C LYS A 147 -45.61 -26.34 -14.62
N TRP A 148 -45.12 -25.64 -15.64
CA TRP A 148 -45.93 -25.23 -16.79
C TRP A 148 -45.91 -26.26 -17.94
N GLY A 149 -44.88 -27.11 -18.01
CA GLY A 149 -44.65 -28.03 -19.14
C GLY A 149 -44.82 -29.53 -18.88
N SER A 150 -45.50 -29.99 -17.83
CA SER A 150 -45.65 -31.45 -17.57
C SER A 150 -47.03 -31.83 -17.02
N PRO A 151 -47.77 -32.73 -17.70
CA PRO A 151 -48.78 -33.58 -17.06
C PRO A 151 -48.08 -34.55 -16.09
N ARG A 152 -48.72 -34.85 -14.96
CA ARG A 152 -48.22 -35.80 -13.94
C ARG A 152 -47.82 -37.13 -14.58
N THR A 153 -46.55 -37.52 -14.47
CA THR A 153 -46.02 -38.70 -13.73
C THR A 153 -44.66 -39.11 -14.29
N GLU A 154 -43.59 -38.76 -13.59
CA GLU A 154 -42.37 -39.57 -13.47
C GLU A 154 -41.73 -39.19 -12.14
N ILE A 155 -41.61 -40.13 -11.20
CA ILE A 155 -40.88 -39.92 -9.95
C ILE A 155 -39.40 -39.93 -10.34
N TYR A 156 -38.89 -38.78 -10.78
CA TYR A 156 -37.46 -38.56 -10.81
C TYR A 156 -36.99 -38.58 -9.35
N GLU A 157 -36.20 -39.59 -8.97
CA GLU A 157 -35.40 -39.51 -7.77
C GLU A 157 -34.60 -38.21 -7.85
N VAL A 158 -34.99 -37.22 -7.03
CA VAL A 158 -34.22 -36.00 -6.93
C VAL A 158 -32.89 -36.40 -6.33
N ASP A 159 -31.85 -36.42 -7.17
CA ASP A 159 -30.50 -36.82 -6.77
C ASP A 159 -30.15 -36.14 -5.44
N LYS A 160 -30.05 -36.96 -4.40
CA LYS A 160 -29.78 -36.53 -3.03
C LYS A 160 -28.45 -35.79 -2.97
N ARG A 161 -27.48 -36.13 -3.84
CA ARG A 161 -26.18 -35.44 -3.97
C ARG A 161 -26.35 -34.04 -4.55
N ARG A 162 -27.11 -33.88 -5.64
CA ARG A 162 -27.41 -32.56 -6.23
C ARG A 162 -28.15 -31.64 -5.25
N ARG A 163 -29.08 -32.19 -4.46
CA ARG A 163 -29.80 -31.45 -3.42
C ARG A 163 -28.89 -31.07 -2.25
N ALA A 164 -28.02 -31.97 -1.81
CA ALA A 164 -27.04 -31.69 -0.77
C ALA A 164 -26.04 -30.62 -1.23
N PHE A 165 -25.55 -30.70 -2.47
CA PHE A 165 -24.68 -29.69 -3.07
C PHE A 165 -25.32 -28.30 -3.08
N LEU A 166 -26.55 -28.17 -3.59
CA LEU A 166 -27.27 -26.89 -3.62
C LEU A 166 -27.57 -26.33 -2.22
N LYS A 167 -27.68 -27.19 -1.20
CA LYS A 167 -27.82 -26.76 0.21
C LYS A 167 -26.48 -26.37 0.85
N ALA A 168 -25.37 -26.94 0.38
CA ALA A 168 -24.03 -26.68 0.88
C ALA A 168 -23.42 -25.40 0.30
N VAL A 169 -23.69 -25.08 -0.98
CA VAL A 169 -23.16 -23.88 -1.67
C VAL A 169 -23.35 -22.57 -0.87
N PRO A 170 -24.54 -22.28 -0.28
CA PRO A 170 -24.74 -21.10 0.56
C PRO A 170 -23.84 -21.03 1.81
N ALA A 171 -23.35 -22.15 2.33
CA ALA A 171 -22.44 -22.21 3.47
C ALA A 171 -20.96 -22.21 3.03
N ILE A 172 -20.65 -22.78 1.87
CA ILE A 172 -19.28 -22.86 1.33
C ILE A 172 -18.76 -21.47 0.94
N ILE A 173 -19.55 -20.67 0.21
CA ILE A 173 -19.08 -19.38 -0.31
C ILE A 173 -18.67 -18.42 0.83
N PRO A 174 -19.48 -18.18 1.87
CA PRO A 174 -19.06 -17.33 2.99
C PRO A 174 -17.85 -17.89 3.74
N SER A 175 -17.77 -19.21 3.91
CA SER A 175 -16.65 -19.86 4.60
C SER A 175 -15.33 -19.68 3.84
N VAL A 176 -15.36 -19.83 2.51
CA VAL A 176 -14.20 -19.57 1.65
C VAL A 176 -13.81 -18.10 1.73
N MET A 177 -14.76 -17.16 1.67
CA MET A 177 -14.45 -15.73 1.77
C MET A 177 -13.83 -15.34 3.11
N ILE A 178 -14.35 -15.88 4.24
CA ILE A 178 -13.77 -15.65 5.57
C ILE A 178 -12.36 -16.25 5.65
N ALA A 179 -12.16 -17.46 5.12
CA ALA A 179 -10.84 -18.08 5.07
C ALA A 179 -9.86 -17.25 4.22
N SER A 180 -10.29 -16.74 3.06
CA SER A 180 -9.50 -15.86 2.20
C SER A 180 -9.21 -14.51 2.86
N ALA A 181 -10.17 -13.93 3.59
CA ALA A 181 -10.00 -12.70 4.36
C ALA A 181 -8.94 -12.87 5.45
N THR A 182 -9.10 -13.91 6.27
CA THR A 182 -8.21 -14.24 7.39
C THR A 182 -6.81 -14.54 6.88
N SER A 183 -6.70 -15.38 5.84
CA SER A 183 -5.44 -15.66 5.18
C SER A 183 -4.83 -14.37 4.64
N GLY A 184 -5.60 -13.53 3.94
CA GLY A 184 -5.07 -12.29 3.38
C GLY A 184 -4.53 -11.33 4.44
N ILE A 185 -5.18 -11.21 5.59
CA ILE A 185 -4.65 -10.44 6.72
C ILE A 185 -3.37 -11.07 7.25
N ALA A 186 -3.37 -12.37 7.56
CA ALA A 186 -2.18 -13.05 8.08
C ALA A 186 -0.98 -12.93 7.15
N ARG A 187 -1.22 -13.04 5.84
CA ARG A 187 -0.20 -12.90 4.79
C ARG A 187 0.26 -11.47 4.57
N SER A 188 -0.48 -10.47 5.02
CA SER A 188 -0.03 -9.08 4.97
C SER A 188 1.13 -8.81 5.93
N PHE A 189 1.13 -9.47 7.08
CA PHE A 189 2.19 -9.44 8.09
C PHE A 189 3.26 -10.53 7.90
N GLU A 190 3.28 -11.21 6.74
CA GLU A 190 4.41 -12.07 6.40
C GLU A 190 5.67 -11.21 6.28
N LYS A 191 6.81 -11.83 6.61
CA LYS A 191 8.12 -11.23 6.38
C LYS A 191 8.29 -10.79 4.92
N THR A 192 8.85 -9.59 4.74
CA THR A 192 9.16 -9.03 3.42
C THR A 192 10.08 -9.97 2.64
N ARG A 193 9.69 -10.27 1.40
CA ARG A 193 10.46 -11.12 0.50
C ARG A 193 11.43 -10.26 -0.32
N ILE A 194 12.58 -10.81 -0.69
CA ILE A 194 13.53 -10.16 -1.60
C ILE A 194 13.65 -11.01 -2.86
N PRO A 195 12.68 -10.93 -3.79
CA PRO A 195 12.72 -11.73 -5.01
C PRO A 195 13.82 -11.21 -5.94
N ASN A 196 14.66 -12.12 -6.44
CA ASN A 196 15.61 -11.82 -7.49
C ASN A 196 14.88 -11.73 -8.84
N LYS A 197 15.08 -10.63 -9.56
CA LYS A 197 14.50 -10.37 -10.88
C LYS A 197 15.61 -10.05 -11.86
N THR A 198 15.65 -10.75 -12.98
CA THR A 198 16.64 -10.49 -14.03
C THR A 198 15.98 -9.75 -15.18
N PHE A 199 16.58 -8.62 -15.57
CA PHE A 199 16.10 -7.76 -16.65
C PHE A 199 17.11 -7.79 -17.78
N TYR A 200 16.66 -8.17 -18.97
CA TYR A 200 17.53 -8.35 -20.13
C TYR A 200 17.45 -7.15 -21.06
N TYR A 201 18.61 -6.68 -21.52
CA TYR A 201 18.71 -5.58 -22.47
C TYR A 201 19.70 -5.96 -23.59
N PRO A 202 19.29 -5.92 -24.87
CA PRO A 202 20.18 -6.26 -25.99
C PRO A 202 21.46 -5.40 -26.02
N GLU A 203 21.31 -4.10 -25.78
CA GLU A 203 22.39 -3.12 -25.87
C GLU A 203 22.94 -2.72 -24.48
N LEU A 204 22.87 -3.63 -23.49
CA LEU A 204 23.46 -3.37 -22.18
C LEU A 204 24.98 -3.25 -22.30
N ARG A 205 25.56 -2.15 -21.84
CA ARG A 205 27.02 -1.99 -21.74
C ARG A 205 27.59 -2.99 -20.75
N ASP A 206 28.77 -3.56 -21.05
CA ASP A 206 29.41 -4.60 -20.22
C ASP A 206 29.60 -4.16 -18.77
N ILE A 207 29.90 -2.89 -18.57
CA ILE A 207 30.09 -2.26 -17.26
C ILE A 207 28.83 -2.26 -16.36
N LEU A 208 27.64 -2.47 -16.94
CA LEU A 208 26.37 -2.56 -16.21
C LEU A 208 25.89 -4.02 -16.07
N GLU A 209 26.64 -4.98 -16.63
CA GLU A 209 26.33 -6.40 -16.53
C GLU A 209 26.39 -6.84 -15.06
N ASN A 210 25.34 -7.54 -14.62
CA ASN A 210 25.15 -7.96 -13.23
C ASN A 210 25.01 -6.82 -12.20
N LEU A 211 24.75 -5.58 -12.61
CA LEU A 211 24.40 -4.51 -11.67
C LEU A 211 23.17 -4.93 -10.85
N LYS A 212 23.32 -5.04 -9.53
CA LYS A 212 22.24 -5.40 -8.60
C LYS A 212 21.63 -4.15 -7.96
N ILE A 213 20.34 -3.95 -8.21
CA ILE A 213 19.57 -2.81 -7.75
C ILE A 213 18.53 -3.31 -6.75
N LEU A 214 18.65 -2.93 -5.49
CA LEU A 214 17.60 -3.17 -4.50
C LEU A 214 16.58 -2.05 -4.55
N GLN A 215 15.33 -2.37 -4.88
CA GLN A 215 14.23 -1.42 -4.79
C GLN A 215 13.50 -1.60 -3.46
N ILE A 216 13.40 -0.54 -2.68
CA ILE A 216 12.59 -0.48 -1.46
C ILE A 216 11.48 0.54 -1.71
N SER A 217 10.23 0.10 -1.66
CA SER A 217 9.07 0.94 -1.96
C SER A 217 7.98 0.73 -0.94
N ASP A 218 7.16 1.75 -0.68
CA ASP A 218 5.91 1.64 0.08
C ASP A 218 6.10 0.91 1.41
N SER A 219 7.12 1.32 2.17
CA SER A 219 7.41 0.72 3.47
C SER A 219 6.36 1.10 4.50
N HIS A 220 5.72 2.27 4.35
CA HIS A 220 4.65 2.76 5.25
C HIS A 220 4.97 2.58 6.74
N LEU A 221 6.22 2.83 7.13
CA LEU A 221 6.66 2.66 8.52
C LEU A 221 5.74 3.45 9.45
N GLY A 222 5.07 2.75 10.37
CA GLY A 222 3.97 3.29 11.14
C GLY A 222 3.12 2.22 11.80
N LEU A 223 1.80 2.23 11.52
CA LEU A 223 0.83 1.44 12.27
C LEU A 223 1.00 -0.07 12.14
N PHE A 224 1.42 -0.55 10.96
CA PHE A 224 1.42 -1.98 10.62
C PHE A 224 2.80 -2.58 10.41
N LEU A 225 3.80 -1.76 10.12
CA LEU A 225 5.18 -2.16 9.92
C LEU A 225 6.04 -1.21 10.75
N ASP A 226 6.87 -1.77 11.63
CA ASP A 226 7.73 -1.03 12.54
C ASP A 226 9.22 -1.11 12.16
N LEU A 227 10.06 -0.41 12.92
CA LEU A 227 11.49 -0.37 12.70
C LEU A 227 12.17 -1.74 12.82
N ASP A 228 11.64 -2.66 13.64
CA ASP A 228 12.20 -3.99 13.81
C ASP A 228 11.93 -4.85 12.56
N ASN A 229 10.71 -4.76 12.01
CA ASN A 229 10.38 -5.41 10.73
C ASN A 229 11.26 -4.87 9.59
N TYR A 230 11.45 -3.55 9.53
CA TYR A 230 12.30 -2.93 8.50
C TYR A 230 13.76 -3.35 8.65
N LYS A 231 14.28 -3.38 9.89
CA LYS A 231 15.63 -3.85 10.19
C LYS A 231 15.85 -5.30 9.79
N GLU A 232 14.87 -6.17 10.01
CA GLU A 232 14.94 -7.56 9.57
C GLU A 232 15.08 -7.66 8.04
N MET A 233 14.29 -6.88 7.28
CA MET A 233 14.42 -6.81 5.83
C MET A 233 15.79 -6.26 5.40
N ILE A 234 16.31 -5.21 6.06
CA ILE A 234 17.64 -4.67 5.77
C ILE A 234 18.73 -5.73 6.00
N ASN A 235 18.66 -6.49 7.09
CA ASN A 235 19.61 -7.56 7.39
C ASN A 235 19.59 -8.67 6.35
N ASP A 236 18.43 -9.00 5.80
CA ASP A 236 18.33 -9.99 4.73
C ASP A 236 18.84 -9.44 3.39
N ALA A 237 18.53 -8.18 3.08
CA ALA A 237 19.02 -7.51 1.88
C ALA A 237 20.54 -7.35 1.88
N MET A 238 21.14 -7.11 3.05
CA MET A 238 22.59 -7.00 3.22
C MET A 238 23.32 -8.26 2.74
N LYS A 239 22.74 -9.45 2.95
CA LYS A 239 23.33 -10.74 2.52
C LYS A 239 23.41 -10.88 0.99
N LEU A 240 22.66 -10.07 0.24
CA LEU A 240 22.59 -10.13 -1.22
C LEU A 240 23.57 -9.17 -1.90
N ASN A 241 24.20 -8.29 -1.13
CA ASN A 241 25.21 -7.30 -1.54
C ASN A 241 24.74 -6.48 -2.76
N PRO A 242 23.69 -5.64 -2.61
CA PRO A 242 23.22 -4.77 -3.69
C PRO A 242 24.28 -3.71 -4.02
N ASP A 243 24.43 -3.42 -5.31
CA ASP A 243 25.35 -2.39 -5.79
C ASP A 243 24.73 -0.99 -5.73
N LEU A 244 23.39 -0.92 -5.81
CA LEU A 244 22.60 0.31 -5.78
C LEU A 244 21.33 0.07 -4.96
N VAL A 245 20.91 1.04 -4.14
CA VAL A 245 19.63 1.00 -3.40
C VAL A 245 18.77 2.18 -3.79
N LEU A 246 17.52 1.92 -4.19
CA LEU A 246 16.57 2.94 -4.64
C LEU A 246 15.30 2.90 -3.79
N LEU A 247 15.04 4.00 -3.08
CA LEU A 247 13.86 4.20 -2.24
C LEU A 247 12.77 4.90 -3.06
N THR A 248 11.79 4.15 -3.56
CA THR A 248 10.84 4.65 -4.57
C THR A 248 9.55 5.21 -4.00
N GLY A 249 9.60 5.95 -2.90
CA GLY A 249 8.47 6.66 -2.29
C GLY A 249 7.67 5.87 -1.23
N ASP A 250 6.82 6.58 -0.49
CA ASP A 250 5.96 6.09 0.60
C ASP A 250 6.74 5.31 1.69
N ILE A 251 7.83 5.91 2.18
CA ILE A 251 8.78 5.25 3.10
C ILE A 251 8.24 5.21 4.52
N ALA A 252 7.73 6.32 5.04
CA ALA A 252 7.31 6.42 6.43
C ALA A 252 6.01 7.22 6.60
N ASP A 253 5.01 6.57 7.21
CA ASP A 253 3.80 7.23 7.68
C ASP A 253 4.02 7.91 9.05
N ASN A 254 4.90 7.33 9.87
CA ASN A 254 5.43 7.94 11.07
C ASN A 254 6.77 8.63 10.81
N LEU A 255 6.72 9.96 10.59
CA LEU A 255 7.92 10.78 10.33
C LEU A 255 8.93 10.82 11.49
N ASP A 256 8.57 10.39 12.71
CA ASP A 256 9.55 10.26 13.80
C ASP A 256 10.50 9.08 13.58
N TRP A 257 10.10 8.11 12.76
CA TRP A 257 10.90 6.92 12.45
C TRP A 257 11.73 7.09 11.18
N LEU A 258 11.34 7.99 10.27
CA LEU A 258 12.04 8.21 9.00
C LEU A 258 13.56 8.42 9.15
N PRO A 259 14.09 9.20 10.12
CA PRO A 259 15.54 9.35 10.26
C PRO A 259 16.25 8.02 10.51
N GLU A 260 15.69 7.18 11.38
CA GLU A 260 16.25 5.87 11.70
C GLU A 260 16.09 4.91 10.52
N THR A 261 14.97 4.99 9.78
CA THR A 261 14.79 4.24 8.53
C THR A 261 15.89 4.53 7.53
N LEU A 262 16.16 5.82 7.26
CA LEU A 262 17.21 6.24 6.32
C LEU A 262 18.59 5.78 6.81
N ARG A 263 18.85 5.87 8.13
CA ARG A 263 20.08 5.36 8.74
C ARG A 263 20.24 3.85 8.51
N MET A 264 19.19 3.06 8.71
CA MET A 264 19.20 1.61 8.44
C MET A 264 19.40 1.31 6.95
N SER A 265 18.79 2.07 6.03
CA SER A 265 19.04 1.90 4.59
C SER A 265 20.51 2.11 4.21
N LEU A 266 21.19 3.07 4.87
CA LEU A 266 22.62 3.32 4.67
C LEU A 266 23.53 2.19 5.20
N GLU A 267 23.05 1.33 6.11
CA GLU A 267 23.81 0.17 6.60
C GLU A 267 24.11 -0.85 5.49
N LEU A 268 23.31 -0.85 4.41
CA LEU A 268 23.53 -1.70 3.23
C LEU A 268 24.84 -1.37 2.50
N LYS A 269 25.36 -0.14 2.64
CA LYS A 269 26.61 0.33 2.01
C LYS A 269 26.77 -0.06 0.53
N PRO A 270 25.77 0.19 -0.33
CA PRO A 270 25.87 -0.13 -1.76
C PRO A 270 27.01 0.63 -2.43
N LYS A 271 27.74 -0.03 -3.35
CA LYS A 271 28.89 0.53 -4.08
C LYS A 271 28.57 1.87 -4.74
N TYR A 272 27.38 2.00 -5.33
CA TYR A 272 26.95 3.17 -6.10
C TYR A 272 25.96 4.06 -5.32
N GLY A 273 25.74 3.79 -4.04
CA GLY A 273 24.98 4.66 -3.14
C GLY A 273 23.49 4.33 -3.03
N THR A 274 22.80 5.19 -2.29
CA THR A 274 21.36 5.07 -2.00
C THR A 274 20.68 6.38 -2.35
N TYR A 275 19.57 6.30 -3.09
CA TYR A 275 18.82 7.48 -3.56
C TYR A 275 17.32 7.27 -3.33
N ALA A 276 16.59 8.37 -3.19
CA ALA A 276 15.15 8.34 -2.95
C ALA A 276 14.39 9.24 -3.92
N CYS A 277 13.12 8.92 -4.18
CA CYS A 277 12.13 9.86 -4.72
C CYS A 277 10.92 9.96 -3.79
N LEU A 278 10.00 10.88 -4.10
CA LEU A 278 8.78 11.08 -3.33
C LEU A 278 7.68 10.10 -3.75
N GLY A 279 6.88 9.69 -2.78
CA GLY A 279 5.52 9.20 -2.98
C GLY A 279 4.47 10.20 -2.48
N ASN A 280 3.21 9.78 -2.50
CA ASN A 280 2.11 10.65 -2.07
C ASN A 280 2.00 10.75 -0.55
N HIS A 281 2.44 9.75 0.21
CA HIS A 281 2.35 9.77 1.67
C HIS A 281 3.30 10.80 2.28
N GLU A 282 4.44 11.08 1.65
CA GLU A 282 5.31 12.17 2.09
C GLU A 282 4.57 13.52 2.08
N TYR A 283 3.69 13.76 1.10
CA TYR A 283 2.80 14.93 1.09
C TYR A 283 1.75 14.88 2.20
N TYR A 284 1.13 13.73 2.44
CA TYR A 284 0.07 13.57 3.45
C TYR A 284 0.57 13.70 4.88
N ARG A 285 1.83 13.35 5.14
CA ARG A 285 2.42 13.43 6.48
C ARG A 285 3.13 14.74 6.78
N GLY A 286 3.41 15.54 5.75
CA GLY A 286 4.01 16.87 5.84
C GLY A 286 5.34 16.96 5.09
N ILE A 287 5.27 17.42 3.84
CA ILE A 287 6.41 17.44 2.90
C ILE A 287 7.60 18.26 3.41
N ASP A 288 7.37 19.39 4.10
CA ASP A 288 8.45 20.24 4.60
C ASP A 288 9.29 19.52 5.66
N ARG A 289 8.63 18.74 6.53
CA ARG A 289 9.30 17.91 7.53
C ARG A 289 10.06 16.77 6.86
N VAL A 290 9.47 16.12 5.86
CA VAL A 290 10.14 15.07 5.07
C VAL A 290 11.43 15.61 4.46
N ARG A 291 11.35 16.74 3.74
CA ARG A 291 12.52 17.38 3.12
C ARG A 291 13.59 17.71 4.16
N SER A 292 13.21 18.33 5.27
CA SER A 292 14.15 18.65 6.35
C SER A 292 14.85 17.42 6.95
N ILE A 293 14.20 16.25 6.94
CA ILE A 293 14.82 14.99 7.39
C ILE A 293 15.80 14.47 6.32
N PHE A 294 15.42 14.49 5.04
CA PHE A 294 16.29 14.09 3.95
C PHE A 294 17.50 15.03 3.79
N ASP A 295 17.34 16.34 3.98
CA ASP A 295 18.43 17.33 3.95
C ASP A 295 19.53 17.05 5.00
N LYS A 296 19.19 16.33 6.07
CA LYS A 296 20.12 15.89 7.14
C LYS A 296 20.68 14.49 6.88
N SER A 297 20.15 13.78 5.89
CA SER A 297 20.60 12.46 5.47
C SER A 297 21.60 12.59 4.32
N THR A 298 22.48 11.61 4.18
CA THR A 298 23.34 11.49 2.99
C THR A 298 22.63 10.83 1.82
N ILE A 299 21.39 10.35 2.00
CA ILE A 299 20.55 9.82 0.92
C ILE A 299 19.92 11.01 0.17
N PRO A 300 20.28 11.26 -1.10
CA PRO A 300 19.67 12.34 -1.85
C PRO A 300 18.21 12.05 -2.14
N LEU A 301 17.34 13.02 -1.84
CA LEU A 301 15.94 13.01 -2.25
C LEU A 301 15.80 13.73 -3.60
N LEU A 302 15.64 12.95 -4.66
CA LEU A 302 15.51 13.44 -6.03
C LEU A 302 14.05 13.81 -6.30
N ILE A 303 13.80 15.10 -6.57
CA ILE A 303 12.47 15.66 -6.85
C ILE A 303 12.56 16.44 -8.15
N ASN A 304 12.08 15.85 -9.25
CA ASN A 304 12.25 16.40 -10.59
C ASN A 304 13.71 16.73 -10.91
N ASP A 305 14.62 15.88 -10.43
CA ASP A 305 16.06 16.02 -10.62
C ASP A 305 16.71 14.65 -10.79
N GLY A 306 17.97 14.65 -11.19
CA GLY A 306 18.76 13.45 -11.33
C GLY A 306 20.26 13.73 -11.35
N LEU A 307 21.03 12.65 -11.29
CA LEU A 307 22.47 12.68 -11.24
C LEU A 307 23.08 11.51 -12.02
N THR A 308 24.33 11.70 -12.43
CA THR A 308 25.12 10.68 -13.11
C THR A 308 26.07 10.01 -12.13
N ILE A 309 26.12 8.69 -12.18
CA ILE A 309 27.12 7.85 -11.52
C ILE A 309 28.04 7.31 -12.59
N GLU A 310 29.34 7.50 -12.39
CA GLU A 310 30.37 6.88 -13.22
C GLU A 310 30.63 5.45 -12.73
N ILE A 311 30.50 4.48 -13.63
CA ILE A 311 30.71 3.06 -13.37
C ILE A 311 31.78 2.57 -14.34
N ASP A 312 33.02 2.42 -13.86
CA ASP A 312 34.14 1.83 -14.60
C ASP A 312 34.26 2.33 -16.07
N GLY A 313 34.06 3.63 -16.29
CA GLY A 313 34.18 4.30 -17.60
C GLY A 313 32.88 4.46 -18.40
N GLY A 314 31.73 3.98 -17.92
CA GLY A 314 30.42 4.34 -18.45
C GLY A 314 29.53 5.07 -17.44
N LYS A 315 28.34 5.48 -17.88
CA LYS A 315 27.47 6.39 -17.14
C LYS A 315 26.13 5.75 -16.86
N LEU A 316 25.78 5.68 -15.59
CA LEU A 316 24.43 5.38 -15.12
C LEU A 316 23.78 6.68 -14.68
N PHE A 317 22.64 7.04 -15.25
CA PHE A 317 21.88 8.19 -14.80
C PHE A 317 20.72 7.74 -13.92
N ILE A 318 20.55 8.40 -12.77
CA ILE A 318 19.43 8.16 -11.85
C ILE A 318 18.59 9.44 -11.79
N GLY A 319 17.34 9.34 -12.23
CA GLY A 319 16.35 10.40 -12.08
C GLY A 319 15.30 10.05 -11.03
N GLY A 320 14.77 11.06 -10.33
CA GLY A 320 13.62 10.91 -9.44
C GLY A 320 12.56 11.97 -9.71
N THR A 321 11.34 11.54 -9.97
CA THR A 321 10.21 12.45 -10.22
C THR A 321 9.60 12.95 -8.91
N ASP A 322 8.97 14.12 -8.97
CA ASP A 322 7.97 14.50 -7.97
C ASP A 322 6.70 13.62 -8.09
N ASP A 323 5.88 13.57 -7.03
CA ASP A 323 4.60 12.84 -7.03
C ASP A 323 3.40 13.80 -6.99
N PRO A 324 2.26 13.46 -7.64
CA PRO A 324 1.06 14.26 -7.56
C PRO A 324 0.53 14.42 -6.13
N ARG A 325 0.31 15.67 -5.71
CA ARG A 325 -0.18 15.99 -4.36
C ARG A 325 -1.60 15.51 -4.05
N SER A 326 -2.34 15.00 -5.04
CA SER A 326 -3.71 14.50 -4.89
C SER A 326 -3.84 13.04 -5.34
N MET A 327 -4.74 12.29 -4.69
CA MET A 327 -5.15 10.93 -5.10
C MET A 327 -6.02 10.92 -6.37
N GLY A 328 -6.49 12.09 -6.84
CA GLY A 328 -7.38 12.20 -7.99
C GLY A 328 -6.71 11.85 -9.31
N ARG A 329 -7.48 11.86 -10.41
CA ARG A 329 -6.92 11.72 -11.76
C ARG A 329 -5.88 12.80 -11.99
N VAL A 330 -4.67 12.35 -12.31
CA VAL A 330 -3.53 13.22 -12.57
C VAL A 330 -3.49 13.49 -14.07
N HIS A 331 -3.32 14.76 -14.43
CA HIS A 331 -3.24 15.13 -15.84
C HIS A 331 -1.93 14.61 -16.45
N PRO A 332 -1.93 14.06 -17.69
CA PRO A 332 -0.72 13.60 -18.38
C PRO A 332 0.46 14.57 -18.34
N GLU A 333 0.16 15.87 -18.43
CA GLU A 333 1.15 16.96 -18.42
C GLU A 333 1.98 17.03 -17.13
N PHE A 334 1.45 16.55 -16.00
CA PHE A 334 2.24 16.44 -14.78
C PHE A 334 3.39 15.44 -14.98
N TYR A 335 3.08 14.24 -15.47
CA TYR A 335 4.08 13.18 -15.65
C TYR A 335 5.11 13.58 -16.70
N LYS A 336 4.67 14.14 -17.83
CA LYS A 336 5.59 14.66 -18.86
C LYS A 336 6.57 15.68 -18.29
N GLY A 337 6.06 16.72 -17.64
CA GLY A 337 6.90 17.78 -17.09
C GLY A 337 7.81 17.31 -15.94
N ALA A 338 7.33 16.40 -15.09
CA ALA A 338 8.12 15.82 -14.02
C ALA A 338 9.27 14.95 -14.57
N ILE A 339 8.97 14.09 -15.55
CA ILE A 339 9.96 13.21 -16.18
C ILE A 339 11.00 14.01 -16.95
N GLU A 340 10.57 14.99 -17.77
CA GLU A 340 11.48 15.86 -18.53
C GLU A 340 12.48 16.58 -17.62
N LYS A 341 12.02 17.13 -16.50
CA LYS A 341 12.91 17.77 -15.52
C LYS A 341 13.85 16.76 -14.85
N SER A 342 13.36 15.57 -14.52
CA SER A 342 14.13 14.52 -13.85
C SER A 342 15.31 14.02 -14.70
N ILE A 343 15.17 14.06 -16.03
CA ILE A 343 16.20 13.56 -16.96
C ILE A 343 16.94 14.69 -17.70
N GLN A 344 16.68 15.97 -17.40
CA GLN A 344 17.25 17.09 -18.15
C GLN A 344 18.79 17.11 -18.15
N LYS A 345 19.41 16.51 -17.11
CA LYS A 345 20.86 16.42 -16.92
C LYS A 345 21.44 15.08 -17.41
N ALA A 346 20.61 14.20 -17.97
CA ALA A 346 21.04 12.87 -18.39
C ALA A 346 21.97 12.96 -19.61
N PRO A 347 23.18 12.40 -19.54
CA PRO A 347 24.03 12.26 -20.71
C PRO A 347 23.35 11.37 -21.75
N GLU A 348 23.45 11.73 -23.03
CA GLU A 348 22.86 10.95 -24.14
C GLU A 348 23.33 9.49 -24.18
N ASP A 349 24.56 9.25 -23.71
CA ASP A 349 25.20 7.93 -23.73
C ASP A 349 24.99 7.12 -22.43
N SER A 350 24.18 7.62 -21.50
CA SER A 350 23.93 6.97 -20.20
C SER A 350 22.77 5.96 -20.24
N PHE A 351 22.89 4.90 -19.46
CA PHE A 351 21.72 4.07 -19.13
C PHE A 351 20.92 4.79 -18.02
N THR A 352 19.65 5.09 -18.27
CA THR A 352 18.83 5.84 -17.32
C THR A 352 17.89 4.93 -16.54
N ILE A 353 17.99 5.01 -15.20
CA ILE A 353 17.01 4.48 -14.26
C ILE A 353 16.16 5.65 -13.72
N LEU A 354 14.85 5.55 -13.85
CA LEU A 354 13.91 6.54 -13.35
C LEU A 354 13.15 5.97 -12.14
N MET A 355 13.26 6.64 -10.99
CA MET A 355 12.37 6.42 -9.85
C MET A 355 11.12 7.28 -10.03
N CYS A 356 9.99 6.64 -10.30
CA CYS A 356 8.69 7.29 -10.46
C CYS A 356 7.68 6.51 -9.63
N HIS A 357 7.31 7.03 -8.45
CA HIS A 357 6.52 6.28 -7.47
C HIS A 357 5.23 5.73 -8.06
N ARG A 358 4.56 6.52 -8.89
CA ARG A 358 3.34 6.15 -9.61
C ARG A 358 3.63 5.53 -10.99
N PRO A 359 3.23 4.28 -11.25
CA PRO A 359 3.59 3.58 -12.48
C PRO A 359 2.93 4.15 -13.75
N GLN A 360 1.94 5.05 -13.61
CA GLN A 360 1.34 5.80 -14.72
C GLN A 360 2.37 6.65 -15.49
N GLY A 361 3.47 7.03 -14.85
CA GLY A 361 4.56 7.75 -15.51
C GLY A 361 5.31 6.92 -16.56
N PHE A 362 5.21 5.59 -16.50
CA PHE A 362 5.98 4.69 -17.38
C PHE A 362 5.69 4.89 -18.87
N ASP A 363 4.46 5.27 -19.22
CA ASP A 363 4.13 5.51 -20.62
C ASP A 363 4.99 6.62 -21.23
N PHE A 364 5.11 7.74 -20.51
CA PHE A 364 5.92 8.89 -20.89
C PHE A 364 7.43 8.64 -20.72
N ALA A 365 7.82 7.86 -19.70
CA ALA A 365 9.20 7.44 -19.52
C ALA A 365 9.69 6.63 -20.73
N SER A 366 8.84 5.73 -21.24
CA SER A 366 9.13 4.96 -22.43
C SER A 366 9.13 5.81 -23.70
N GLU A 367 8.26 6.82 -23.84
CA GLU A 367 8.32 7.78 -24.97
C GLU A 367 9.67 8.52 -25.04
N LYS A 368 10.34 8.72 -23.89
CA LYS A 368 11.69 9.29 -23.81
C LYS A 368 12.82 8.24 -23.95
N GLY A 369 12.49 6.97 -24.19
CA GLY A 369 13.47 5.91 -24.39
C GLY A 369 14.21 5.49 -23.12
N LEU A 370 13.66 5.74 -21.92
CA LEU A 370 14.34 5.40 -20.66
C LEU A 370 14.43 3.87 -20.49
N GLY A 371 15.56 3.39 -19.96
CA GLY A 371 15.87 1.96 -19.86
C GLY A 371 15.06 1.24 -18.79
N LEU A 372 15.05 1.77 -17.57
CA LEU A 372 14.35 1.17 -16.43
C LEU A 372 13.55 2.22 -15.66
N THR A 373 12.27 1.97 -15.44
CA THR A 373 11.44 2.72 -14.49
C THR A 373 11.14 1.85 -13.26
N LEU A 374 11.26 2.41 -12.06
CA LEU A 374 10.92 1.74 -10.82
C LEU A 374 9.79 2.49 -10.13
N SER A 375 8.73 1.76 -9.80
CA SER A 375 7.49 2.31 -9.22
C SER A 375 7.00 1.46 -8.06
N GLY A 376 6.09 2.06 -7.29
CA GLY A 376 5.37 1.46 -6.17
C GLY A 376 3.89 1.83 -6.24
N HIS A 377 3.36 2.41 -5.16
CA HIS A 377 2.05 3.06 -5.01
C HIS A 377 0.84 2.12 -5.00
N THR A 378 0.85 1.11 -5.87
CA THR A 378 -0.32 0.29 -6.16
C THR A 378 -0.49 -0.88 -5.19
N HIS A 379 0.59 -1.29 -4.53
CA HIS A 379 0.67 -2.53 -3.73
C HIS A 379 0.15 -3.78 -4.45
N GLY A 380 0.23 -3.81 -5.79
CA GLY A 380 -0.40 -4.85 -6.61
C GLY A 380 -1.91 -4.98 -6.46
N GLY A 381 -2.59 -3.93 -5.99
CA GLY A 381 -4.02 -3.95 -5.69
C GLY A 381 -4.38 -4.92 -4.56
N GLN A 382 -3.41 -5.36 -3.76
CA GLN A 382 -3.54 -6.30 -2.64
C GLN A 382 -3.97 -7.74 -3.01
N ILE A 383 -4.38 -7.98 -4.26
CA ILE A 383 -4.75 -9.31 -4.76
C ILE A 383 -4.01 -9.56 -6.06
N GLY A 384 -3.22 -10.62 -6.08
CA GLY A 384 -2.42 -10.97 -7.24
C GLY A 384 -2.09 -12.45 -7.32
N LEU A 385 -1.51 -12.84 -8.44
CA LEU A 385 -1.01 -14.18 -8.68
C LEU A 385 0.22 -14.11 -9.58
N ALA A 386 1.27 -14.85 -9.25
CA ALA A 386 2.47 -15.02 -10.07
C ALA A 386 3.12 -13.69 -10.52
N GLY A 387 3.14 -12.66 -9.64
CA GLY A 387 3.74 -11.37 -9.96
C GLY A 387 2.87 -10.46 -10.83
N ARG A 388 1.55 -10.69 -10.88
CA ARG A 388 0.56 -9.84 -11.57
C ARG A 388 -0.61 -9.55 -10.66
N SER A 389 -1.18 -8.34 -10.78
CA SER A 389 -2.40 -8.01 -10.02
C SER A 389 -3.64 -8.60 -10.70
N PHE A 390 -4.60 -9.05 -9.88
CA PHE A 390 -5.90 -9.49 -10.36
C PHE A 390 -6.71 -8.34 -11.00
N PHE A 391 -6.40 -7.09 -10.65
CA PHE A 391 -7.17 -5.91 -11.04
C PHE A 391 -6.62 -5.20 -12.29
N GLU A 392 -5.54 -5.67 -12.92
CA GLU A 392 -4.88 -4.95 -14.02
C GLU A 392 -5.82 -4.61 -15.19
N ASN A 393 -6.79 -5.49 -15.48
CA ASN A 393 -7.76 -5.30 -16.55
C ASN A 393 -9.04 -4.55 -16.13
N LEU A 394 -9.15 -4.20 -14.84
CA LEU A 394 -10.34 -3.56 -14.25
C LEU A 394 -10.12 -2.07 -13.97
N VAL A 395 -8.88 -1.60 -13.99
CA VAL A 395 -8.51 -0.20 -13.77
C VAL A 395 -8.06 0.47 -15.06
N SER A 396 -8.15 1.80 -15.10
CA SER A 396 -7.85 2.58 -16.31
C SER A 396 -6.35 2.67 -16.64
N TYR A 397 -5.47 2.36 -15.69
CA TYR A 397 -4.02 2.34 -15.90
C TYR A 397 -3.51 0.92 -15.70
N LYS A 398 -2.70 0.48 -16.65
CA LYS A 398 -1.99 -0.80 -16.58
C LYS A 398 -0.81 -0.59 -15.61
N TYR A 399 -0.10 -1.66 -15.23
CA TYR A 399 1.08 -1.58 -14.36
C TYR A 399 0.84 -1.61 -12.84
N LEU A 400 0.06 -2.57 -12.35
CA LEU A 400 -0.20 -2.70 -10.91
C LEU A 400 0.88 -3.49 -10.16
N TRP A 401 1.51 -4.50 -10.75
CA TRP A 401 2.55 -5.27 -10.06
C TRP A 401 3.41 -6.08 -11.03
N GLY A 402 4.71 -6.09 -10.76
CA GLY A 402 5.69 -6.93 -11.45
C GLY A 402 6.38 -6.21 -12.61
N HIS A 403 6.95 -7.01 -13.51
CA HIS A 403 7.78 -6.54 -14.62
C HIS A 403 6.95 -6.28 -15.88
N TYR A 404 7.13 -5.13 -16.53
CA TYR A 404 6.52 -4.80 -17.82
C TYR A 404 7.57 -4.35 -18.82
N LEU A 405 7.45 -4.83 -20.06
CA LEU A 405 8.36 -4.52 -21.17
C LEU A 405 7.55 -3.89 -22.31
N LYS A 406 8.05 -2.79 -22.86
CA LYS A 406 7.50 -2.15 -24.07
C LYS A 406 8.31 -2.50 -25.32
N PRO A 407 7.73 -2.36 -26.53
CA PRO A 407 8.40 -2.71 -27.78
C PRO A 407 9.72 -1.98 -28.04
N ASN A 408 9.91 -0.79 -27.46
CA ASN A 408 11.14 -0.01 -27.59
C ASN A 408 12.23 -0.40 -26.57
N GLY A 409 12.05 -1.48 -25.82
CA GLY A 409 13.03 -1.97 -24.84
C GLY A 409 12.92 -1.33 -23.46
N SER A 410 12.12 -0.27 -23.27
CA SER A 410 11.86 0.31 -21.94
C SER A 410 11.18 -0.70 -21.03
N GLN A 411 11.69 -0.84 -19.81
CA GLN A 411 11.17 -1.76 -18.80
C GLN A 411 10.69 -1.02 -17.55
N LEU A 412 9.70 -1.59 -16.87
CA LEU A 412 9.15 -1.13 -15.60
C LEU A 412 9.11 -2.28 -14.61
N TYR A 413 9.51 -2.02 -13.36
CA TYR A 413 9.07 -2.83 -12.23
C TYR A 413 8.16 -2.03 -11.30
N THR A 414 6.95 -2.53 -11.08
CA THR A 414 6.05 -1.99 -10.03
C THR A 414 6.10 -2.91 -8.84
N SER A 415 6.66 -2.44 -7.73
CA SER A 415 6.76 -3.19 -6.48
C SER A 415 5.39 -3.36 -5.82
N ALA A 416 5.15 -4.52 -5.21
CA ALA A 416 4.01 -4.69 -4.31
C ALA A 416 4.21 -3.98 -2.96
N GLY A 417 5.39 -3.43 -2.68
CA GLY A 417 5.69 -2.67 -1.48
C GLY A 417 6.19 -3.53 -0.32
N VAL A 418 7.04 -2.95 0.53
CA VAL A 418 7.60 -3.59 1.73
C VAL A 418 6.57 -3.69 2.85
N GLY A 419 5.77 -2.64 3.03
CA GLY A 419 4.71 -2.56 4.01
C GLY A 419 3.35 -2.39 3.36
N HIS A 420 2.41 -1.83 4.10
CA HIS A 420 1.07 -1.60 3.62
C HIS A 420 0.32 -0.59 4.50
N TRP A 421 -0.48 0.27 3.89
CA TRP A 421 -1.46 1.11 4.59
C TRP A 421 -2.79 0.38 4.85
N LEU A 422 -3.02 -0.76 4.18
CA LEU A 422 -4.17 -1.65 4.34
C LEU A 422 -3.67 -3.07 4.68
N PRO A 423 -3.99 -3.65 5.84
CA PRO A 423 -3.43 -4.92 6.30
C PRO A 423 -4.13 -6.13 5.65
N PHE A 424 -4.01 -6.25 4.32
CA PHE A 424 -4.58 -7.35 3.56
C PHE A 424 -3.77 -7.61 2.29
N ARG A 425 -3.32 -8.85 2.08
CA ARG A 425 -2.61 -9.29 0.87
C ARG A 425 -2.97 -10.74 0.50
N LEU A 426 -3.49 -10.98 -0.69
CA LEU A 426 -3.77 -12.34 -1.19
C LEU A 426 -2.98 -12.61 -2.48
N GLY A 427 -1.97 -13.48 -2.38
CA GLY A 427 -1.11 -13.82 -3.53
C GLY A 427 -0.23 -12.67 -4.06
N CYS A 428 -0.17 -11.56 -3.31
CA CYS A 428 0.66 -10.38 -3.56
C CYS A 428 1.48 -10.06 -2.29
N PRO A 429 2.50 -10.89 -1.96
CA PRO A 429 3.22 -10.75 -0.70
C PRO A 429 4.03 -9.45 -0.63
N PRO A 430 4.37 -8.96 0.58
CA PRO A 430 5.27 -7.83 0.71
C PRO A 430 6.65 -8.14 0.11
N GLU A 431 7.23 -7.18 -0.61
CA GLU A 431 8.51 -7.38 -1.30
C GLU A 431 9.40 -6.14 -1.38
N ALA A 432 10.72 -6.38 -1.41
CA ALA A 432 11.76 -5.45 -1.82
C ALA A 432 12.59 -6.14 -2.91
N PRO A 433 12.25 -6.02 -4.21
CA PRO A 433 12.88 -6.82 -5.26
C PRO A 433 14.37 -6.43 -5.45
N LEU A 434 15.20 -7.45 -5.69
CA LEU A 434 16.57 -7.27 -6.15
C LEU A 434 16.60 -7.46 -7.66
N ILE A 435 16.81 -6.39 -8.40
CA ILE A 435 16.81 -6.38 -9.86
C ILE A 435 18.25 -6.47 -10.35
N THR A 436 18.55 -7.47 -11.18
CA THR A 436 19.85 -7.66 -11.81
C THR A 436 19.74 -7.36 -13.30
N LEU A 437 20.54 -6.43 -13.80
CA LEU A 437 20.62 -6.15 -15.22
C LEU A 437 21.52 -7.18 -15.91
N LYS A 438 21.08 -7.68 -17.07
CA LYS A 438 21.87 -8.58 -17.91
C LYS A 438 21.75 -8.23 -19.39
N ARG A 439 22.78 -8.52 -20.15
CA ARG A 439 22.74 -8.49 -21.60
C ARG A 439 21.93 -9.68 -22.10
N GLU A 440 21.08 -9.45 -23.09
CA GLU A 440 20.42 -10.53 -23.80
C GLU A 440 21.46 -11.29 -24.63
N ILE A 441 21.59 -12.59 -24.40
CA ILE A 441 22.46 -13.44 -25.22
C ILE A 441 21.65 -13.80 -26.46
N ALA A 442 22.13 -13.36 -27.63
CA ALA A 442 21.53 -13.62 -28.93
C ALA A 442 21.45 -15.11 -29.28
#